data_AF-A0A239DFG9-F1
#
_entry.id   AF-A0A239DFG9-F1
#
_cell.length_a   1.000
_cell.length_b   1.000
_cell.length_c   1.000
_cell.angle_alpha   90.00
_cell.angle_beta   90.00
_cell.angle_gamma   90.00
#
_symmetry.space_group_name_H-M   'P 1'
#
loop_
_entity.id
_entity.type
_entity.pdbx_description
1 polymer ?
#
loop_
_entity_poly.entity_id
_entity_poly.type
_entity_poly.pdbx_seq_one_letter_code
_entity_poly.pdbx_strand_id
1 'polypeptide(L)'
;MRALHLCLLGLTVTASVGTVHHAFAQVKAAPKSQPAGPETRYFTSIDGVMNGNADVILRETRQGKAVTAATLDVCYPAEKGSDRKDRFVANLTVSGSTLTGATQTQVDKLPVTIKLNRRPTGDTFEFKGQISVGQTNNNVTSSDNSDQSEKEFQDNQSTDDNIAPAPKDFTEVSPEAIAVKIKLEAALDFVRTLRGQNVEVALNSLTVSCDALRAGEQVISLAIDPERAAAFVAKTKTYPGVVNVGWTTGAIDMDRTVRFAATDWRDGDKINRDKVATALANVLARTMSGKPAASSWDDETGKLKLTFKRPSQVLPALELTETVEVNAIIAPDKPGTTDKLILWVSTPSVTTADENSGAKLALADSPTADEESDPRDDNGAVAAVAAEFKAQRWDADNSNWK
;
A
#
# COMPACT_ATOMS: atom_id res chain seq x y z
N MET A 1 26.24 12.34 48.56
CA MET A 1 26.76 12.92 49.82
C MET A 1 25.81 14.02 50.28
N ARG A 2 25.44 14.06 51.58
CA ARG A 2 24.83 15.19 52.34
C ARG A 2 23.54 15.86 51.80
N ALA A 3 22.60 16.34 52.62
CA ALA A 3 22.32 16.11 54.05
C ALA A 3 20.87 16.55 54.38
N LEU A 4 20.32 16.04 55.48
CA LEU A 4 19.07 16.49 56.13
C LEU A 4 19.11 17.95 56.58
N HIS A 5 17.93 18.56 56.79
CA HIS A 5 17.69 19.39 57.98
C HIS A 5 16.23 19.29 58.49
N LEU A 6 16.08 19.05 59.80
CA LEU A 6 14.83 19.09 60.59
C LEU A 6 14.76 20.37 61.46
N CYS A 7 13.53 20.85 61.76
CA CYS A 7 13.01 21.47 63.02
C CYS A 7 11.61 22.10 62.73
N LEU A 8 10.47 21.91 63.43
CA LEU A 8 10.06 21.23 64.68
C LEU A 8 10.08 22.12 65.97
N LEU A 9 8.98 22.04 66.76
CA LEU A 9 8.58 22.80 68.00
C LEU A 9 8.11 24.25 67.72
N GLY A 10 7.08 24.86 68.34
CA GLY A 10 6.00 24.50 69.31
C GLY A 10 4.97 25.68 69.37
N LEU A 11 3.92 25.77 70.22
CA LEU A 11 3.36 24.90 71.27
C LEU A 11 1.86 25.26 71.56
N THR A 12 1.23 24.52 72.48
CA THR A 12 -0.12 24.52 73.11
C THR A 12 -0.77 25.84 73.62
N VAL A 13 -2.13 25.87 73.75
CA VAL A 13 -2.90 25.93 75.04
C VAL A 13 -4.45 25.95 74.87
N THR A 14 -5.15 25.17 75.72
CA THR A 14 -6.58 25.05 76.17
C THR A 14 -7.70 26.04 75.71
N ALA A 15 -9.02 25.80 75.89
CA ALA A 15 -9.91 24.61 76.05
C ALA A 15 -11.35 25.10 76.32
N SER A 16 -12.41 24.43 75.86
CA SER A 16 -13.76 24.47 76.47
C SER A 16 -14.70 23.39 75.92
N VAL A 17 -15.65 22.96 76.75
CA VAL A 17 -16.47 21.73 76.60
C VAL A 17 -17.77 21.99 75.82
N GLY A 18 -18.20 21.02 75.00
CA GLY A 18 -19.52 21.05 74.34
C GLY A 18 -19.96 19.66 73.88
N THR A 19 -20.74 18.96 74.70
CA THR A 19 -21.32 17.64 74.36
C THR A 19 -22.55 17.78 73.46
N VAL A 20 -22.51 17.25 72.23
CA VAL A 20 -23.71 17.05 71.40
C VAL A 20 -23.65 15.66 70.74
N HIS A 21 -24.82 15.03 70.61
CA HIS A 21 -25.01 13.62 70.26
C HIS A 21 -24.58 13.25 68.83
N HIS A 22 -24.31 11.96 68.64
CA HIS A 22 -24.35 11.31 67.33
C HIS A 22 -25.72 11.53 66.66
N ALA A 23 -25.71 12.17 65.49
CA ALA A 23 -26.80 12.12 64.53
C ALA A 23 -26.25 11.59 63.20
N PHE A 24 -26.72 10.42 62.77
CA PHE A 24 -26.42 9.90 61.44
C PHE A 24 -27.14 10.77 60.40
N ALA A 25 -26.41 11.67 59.76
CA ALA A 25 -26.91 12.38 58.59
C ALA A 25 -27.07 11.37 57.43
N GLN A 26 -28.32 11.13 57.00
CA GLN A 26 -28.57 10.41 55.77
C GLN A 26 -27.93 11.17 54.60
N VAL A 27 -26.87 10.60 54.01
CA VAL A 27 -26.36 11.07 52.72
C VAL A 27 -27.43 10.76 51.68
N LYS A 28 -28.22 11.78 51.39
CA LYS A 28 -29.25 11.80 50.35
C LYS A 28 -28.60 11.32 49.04
N ALA A 29 -29.11 10.22 48.48
CA ALA A 29 -28.58 9.63 47.25
C ALA A 29 -28.46 10.71 46.17
N ALA A 30 -27.29 10.80 45.53
CA ALA A 30 -27.07 11.71 44.43
C ALA A 30 -28.10 11.44 43.31
N PRO A 31 -28.63 12.46 42.62
CA PRO A 31 -29.64 12.25 41.60
C PRO A 31 -29.16 11.33 40.49
N LYS A 32 -30.12 10.58 39.93
CA LYS A 32 -30.00 9.66 38.80
C LYS A 32 -28.92 10.05 37.79
N SER A 33 -28.17 9.05 37.33
CA SER A 33 -27.36 9.08 36.11
C SER A 33 -28.00 9.96 35.03
N GLN A 34 -27.23 10.90 34.48
CA GLN A 34 -27.63 11.59 33.25
C GLN A 34 -28.01 10.53 32.20
N PRO A 35 -29.05 10.75 31.38
CA PRO A 35 -29.28 9.92 30.22
C PRO A 35 -27.99 9.92 29.39
N ALA A 36 -27.46 8.72 29.10
CA ALA A 36 -26.38 8.61 28.14
C ALA A 36 -26.82 9.31 26.85
N GLY A 37 -25.97 10.21 26.35
CA GLY A 37 -26.21 10.88 25.08
C GLY A 37 -26.29 9.87 23.93
N PRO A 38 -26.73 10.28 22.74
CA PRO A 38 -26.68 9.41 21.57
C PRO A 38 -25.24 8.95 21.32
N GLU A 39 -25.04 7.62 21.25
CA GLU A 39 -23.74 6.99 20.99
C GLU A 39 -23.75 6.37 19.58
N THR A 40 -22.66 6.56 18.81
CA THR A 40 -22.45 5.82 17.56
C THR A 40 -21.68 4.54 17.82
N ARG A 41 -22.17 3.42 17.28
CA ARG A 41 -21.51 2.10 17.29
C ARG A 41 -21.36 1.58 15.86
N TYR A 42 -20.30 0.82 15.60
CA TYR A 42 -20.00 0.24 14.30
C TYR A 42 -19.88 -1.28 14.38
N PHE A 43 -20.48 -1.99 13.44
CA PHE A 43 -20.13 -3.37 13.13
C PHE A 43 -19.37 -3.34 11.80
N THR A 44 -18.10 -3.77 11.81
CA THR A 44 -17.22 -3.84 10.63
C THR A 44 -17.18 -5.25 10.01
N SER A 45 -17.99 -6.16 10.52
CA SER A 45 -18.18 -7.53 10.04
C SER A 45 -19.62 -7.94 10.32
N ILE A 46 -20.32 -8.49 9.32
CA ILE A 46 -21.60 -9.18 9.49
C ILE A 46 -21.60 -10.40 8.57
N ASP A 47 -21.40 -11.58 9.15
CA ASP A 47 -21.29 -12.84 8.39
C ASP A 47 -22.53 -13.16 7.54
N GLY A 48 -22.29 -13.88 6.44
CA GLY A 48 -23.34 -14.32 5.52
C GLY A 48 -23.90 -13.22 4.60
N VAL A 49 -23.58 -11.94 4.81
CA VAL A 49 -23.88 -10.90 3.81
C VAL A 49 -23.15 -11.22 2.51
N MET A 50 -23.89 -11.26 1.39
CA MET A 50 -23.42 -11.75 0.08
C MET A 50 -22.68 -13.10 0.14
N ASN A 51 -23.19 -14.04 0.95
CA ASN A 51 -22.59 -15.35 1.18
C ASN A 51 -21.18 -15.27 1.82
N GLY A 52 -20.94 -14.24 2.65
CA GLY A 52 -19.67 -14.02 3.36
C GLY A 52 -18.57 -13.33 2.54
N ASN A 53 -18.87 -12.90 1.30
CA ASN A 53 -17.89 -12.25 0.42
C ASN A 53 -18.02 -10.72 0.40
N ALA A 54 -18.71 -10.12 1.37
CA ALA A 54 -18.90 -8.68 1.46
C ALA A 54 -18.09 -8.06 2.60
N ASP A 55 -17.57 -6.88 2.33
CA ASP A 55 -17.11 -5.93 3.33
C ASP A 55 -18.33 -5.09 3.77
N VAL A 56 -18.60 -5.07 5.08
CA VAL A 56 -19.85 -4.55 5.66
C VAL A 56 -19.57 -3.63 6.83
N ILE A 57 -20.08 -2.41 6.74
CA ILE A 57 -20.10 -1.44 7.83
C ILE A 57 -21.55 -1.10 8.16
N LEU A 58 -22.04 -1.60 9.31
CA LEU A 58 -23.30 -1.16 9.89
C LEU A 58 -23.02 -0.15 11.00
N ARG A 59 -23.37 1.11 10.75
CA ARG A 59 -23.33 2.19 11.73
C ARG A 59 -24.69 2.30 12.42
N GLU A 60 -24.72 2.24 13.74
CA GLU A 60 -25.92 2.47 14.57
C GLU A 60 -25.74 3.71 15.45
N THR A 61 -26.75 4.58 15.47
CA THR A 61 -26.91 5.57 16.55
C THR A 61 -27.85 4.97 17.60
N ARG A 62 -27.44 5.00 18.87
CA ARG A 62 -28.20 4.41 19.99
C ARG A 62 -28.50 5.44 21.07
N GLN A 63 -29.66 5.32 21.69
CA GLN A 63 -30.00 6.01 22.94
C GLN A 63 -30.20 4.95 24.04
N GLY A 64 -29.15 4.72 24.83
CA GLY A 64 -29.07 3.54 25.70
C GLY A 64 -29.12 2.25 24.87
N LYS A 65 -30.07 1.35 25.16
CA LYS A 65 -30.23 0.07 24.42
C LYS A 65 -31.07 0.18 23.14
N ALA A 66 -31.72 1.32 22.89
CA ALA A 66 -32.56 1.50 21.70
C ALA A 66 -31.71 2.04 20.54
N VAL A 67 -31.78 1.38 19.38
CA VAL A 67 -31.26 1.94 18.11
C VAL A 67 -32.24 3.01 17.64
N THR A 68 -31.75 4.20 17.30
CA THR A 68 -32.57 5.34 16.86
C THR A 68 -32.33 5.71 15.39
N ALA A 69 -31.17 5.35 14.84
CA ALA A 69 -30.86 5.40 13.42
C ALA A 69 -29.86 4.30 13.07
N ALA A 70 -29.87 3.83 11.82
CA ALA A 70 -28.86 2.92 11.31
C ALA A 70 -28.55 3.21 9.83
N THR A 71 -27.29 3.06 9.43
CA THR A 71 -26.83 3.14 8.05
C THR A 71 -26.00 1.91 7.74
N LEU A 72 -26.34 1.20 6.67
CA LEU A 72 -25.64 0.01 6.20
C LEU A 72 -24.88 0.35 4.91
N ASP A 73 -23.56 0.22 4.95
CA ASP A 73 -22.64 0.34 3.81
C ASP A 73 -22.09 -1.07 3.51
N VAL A 74 -22.31 -1.56 2.30
CA VAL A 74 -21.91 -2.90 1.87
C VAL A 74 -21.17 -2.79 0.54
N CYS A 75 -19.95 -3.28 0.51
CA CYS A 75 -19.14 -3.48 -0.69
C CYS A 75 -18.97 -4.97 -0.96
N TYR A 76 -19.16 -5.42 -2.20
CA TYR A 76 -19.21 -6.84 -2.54
C TYR A 76 -18.79 -7.11 -3.99
N PRO A 77 -18.31 -8.31 -4.33
CA PRO A 77 -18.11 -8.74 -5.72
C PRO A 77 -19.43 -8.69 -6.50
N ALA A 78 -19.48 -7.86 -7.54
CA ALA A 78 -20.65 -7.71 -8.39
C ALA A 78 -20.96 -9.02 -9.15
N GLU A 79 -19.94 -9.82 -9.44
CA GLU A 79 -20.03 -11.13 -10.09
C GLU A 79 -19.23 -12.19 -9.30
N LYS A 80 -19.73 -13.43 -9.31
CA LYS A 80 -19.09 -14.54 -8.58
C LYS A 80 -17.72 -14.86 -9.19
N GLY A 81 -16.67 -14.76 -8.38
CA GLY A 81 -15.29 -15.01 -8.83
C GLY A 81 -14.67 -13.84 -9.61
N SER A 82 -15.30 -12.66 -9.56
CA SER A 82 -14.77 -11.43 -10.16
C SER A 82 -14.23 -10.49 -9.09
N ASP A 83 -13.14 -9.79 -9.41
CA ASP A 83 -12.63 -8.71 -8.58
C ASP A 83 -13.43 -7.41 -8.72
N ARG A 84 -14.32 -7.30 -9.72
CA ARG A 84 -15.23 -6.14 -9.86
C ARG A 84 -16.10 -6.03 -8.62
N LYS A 85 -15.88 -4.98 -7.84
CA LYS A 85 -16.75 -4.63 -6.70
C LYS A 85 -17.87 -3.70 -7.14
N ASP A 86 -19.01 -3.81 -6.48
CA ASP A 86 -20.02 -2.75 -6.40
C ASP A 86 -20.31 -2.50 -4.91
N ARG A 87 -20.88 -1.34 -4.61
CA ARG A 87 -21.18 -0.86 -3.26
C ARG A 87 -22.58 -0.30 -3.20
N PHE A 88 -23.26 -0.41 -2.06
CA PHE A 88 -24.43 0.40 -1.77
C PHE A 88 -24.39 0.95 -0.34
N VAL A 89 -25.00 2.11 -0.15
CA VAL A 89 -25.25 2.68 1.17
C VAL A 89 -26.75 2.88 1.34
N ALA A 90 -27.30 2.41 2.45
CA ALA A 90 -28.72 2.49 2.77
C ALA A 90 -28.92 3.05 4.18
N ASN A 91 -29.69 4.13 4.29
CA ASN A 91 -30.25 4.55 5.56
C ASN A 91 -31.42 3.63 5.91
N LEU A 92 -31.40 3.03 7.08
CA LEU A 92 -32.37 2.02 7.51
C LEU A 92 -33.41 2.65 8.44
N THR A 93 -34.68 2.40 8.13
CA THR A 93 -35.80 2.63 9.04
C THR A 93 -35.71 1.63 10.19
N VAL A 94 -35.67 2.13 11.42
CA VAL A 94 -35.60 1.31 12.63
C VAL A 94 -37.02 1.10 13.19
N SER A 95 -37.43 -0.15 13.34
CA SER A 95 -38.73 -0.54 13.90
C SER A 95 -38.54 -1.67 14.92
N GLY A 96 -38.30 -1.28 16.17
CA GLY A 96 -37.93 -2.21 17.24
C GLY A 96 -36.61 -2.92 16.93
N SER A 97 -36.65 -4.24 16.80
CA SER A 97 -35.51 -5.07 16.36
C SER A 97 -35.32 -5.12 14.83
N THR A 98 -36.24 -4.55 14.05
CA THR A 98 -36.23 -4.65 12.59
C THR A 98 -35.53 -3.42 11.98
N LEU A 99 -34.63 -3.65 11.05
CA LEU A 99 -33.98 -2.63 10.23
C LEU A 99 -34.39 -2.86 8.77
N THR A 100 -35.06 -1.88 8.15
CA THR A 100 -35.49 -1.97 6.74
C THR A 100 -34.99 -0.81 5.92
N GLY A 101 -34.60 -1.06 4.67
CA GLY A 101 -34.11 -0.01 3.77
C GLY A 101 -34.29 -0.36 2.31
N ALA A 102 -34.19 0.66 1.46
CA ALA A 102 -34.08 0.52 0.02
C ALA A 102 -33.10 1.57 -0.51
N THR A 103 -32.32 1.21 -1.53
CA THR A 103 -31.32 2.08 -2.15
C THR A 103 -31.01 1.57 -3.56
N GLN A 104 -29.97 2.09 -4.20
CA GLN A 104 -29.38 1.51 -5.41
C GLN A 104 -27.87 1.29 -5.23
N THR A 105 -27.29 0.41 -6.02
CA THR A 105 -25.84 0.22 -6.05
C THR A 105 -25.14 1.39 -6.75
N GLN A 106 -23.86 1.58 -6.43
CA GLN A 106 -23.06 2.75 -6.80
C GLN A 106 -22.59 2.65 -8.25
N VAL A 107 -22.21 1.45 -8.71
CA VAL A 107 -21.68 1.19 -10.06
C VAL A 107 -22.80 0.74 -11.00
N ASP A 108 -23.38 -0.44 -10.77
CA ASP A 108 -24.33 -1.07 -11.71
C ASP A 108 -25.77 -0.52 -11.60
N LYS A 109 -26.01 0.39 -10.65
CA LYS A 109 -27.31 1.06 -10.36
C LYS A 109 -28.48 0.08 -10.10
N LEU A 110 -28.16 -1.12 -9.61
CA LEU A 110 -29.16 -2.15 -9.32
C LEU A 110 -30.02 -1.74 -8.13
N PRO A 111 -31.34 -2.00 -8.13
CA PRO A 111 -32.19 -1.75 -6.97
C PRO A 111 -31.79 -2.67 -5.81
N VAL A 112 -31.74 -2.12 -4.60
CA VAL A 112 -31.41 -2.85 -3.38
C VAL A 112 -32.55 -2.74 -2.38
N THR A 113 -32.94 -3.85 -1.76
CA THR A 113 -33.86 -3.87 -0.61
C THR A 113 -33.26 -4.65 0.53
N ILE A 114 -33.46 -4.16 1.76
CA ILE A 114 -32.82 -4.66 2.98
C ILE A 114 -33.91 -4.89 4.02
N LYS A 115 -33.90 -6.06 4.64
CA LYS A 115 -34.71 -6.39 5.82
C LYS A 115 -33.89 -7.26 6.77
N LEU A 116 -33.35 -6.67 7.82
CA LEU A 116 -32.58 -7.37 8.86
C LEU A 116 -33.35 -7.32 10.19
N ASN A 117 -33.23 -8.39 10.98
CA ASN A 117 -33.63 -8.43 12.37
C ASN A 117 -32.37 -8.54 13.23
N ARG A 118 -32.26 -7.63 14.20
CA ARG A 118 -31.16 -7.50 15.15
C ARG A 118 -31.58 -8.06 16.50
N ARG A 119 -30.83 -9.00 17.07
CA ARG A 119 -31.10 -9.58 18.39
C ARG A 119 -29.85 -9.52 19.27
N PRO A 120 -29.87 -8.75 20.39
CA PRO A 120 -28.80 -8.81 21.38
C PRO A 120 -28.69 -10.20 22.03
N THR A 121 -27.47 -10.67 22.23
CA THR A 121 -27.10 -11.98 22.79
C THR A 121 -25.96 -11.80 23.79
N GLY A 122 -26.30 -11.33 25.00
CA GLY A 122 -25.29 -10.90 25.97
C GLY A 122 -24.65 -9.59 25.51
N ASP A 123 -23.34 -9.60 25.32
CA ASP A 123 -22.55 -8.47 24.85
C ASP A 123 -22.36 -8.44 23.32
N THR A 124 -22.83 -9.47 22.61
CA THR A 124 -22.79 -9.57 21.14
C THR A 124 -24.19 -9.52 20.52
N PHE A 125 -24.27 -9.58 19.19
CA PHE A 125 -25.53 -9.42 18.45
C PHE A 125 -25.68 -10.45 17.32
N GLU A 126 -26.88 -11.03 17.16
CA GLU A 126 -27.27 -11.75 15.94
C GLU A 126 -27.90 -10.79 14.92
N PHE A 127 -27.63 -11.03 13.64
CA PHE A 127 -28.32 -10.41 12.50
C PHE A 127 -28.91 -11.49 11.58
N LYS A 128 -30.23 -11.49 11.39
CA LYS A 128 -30.95 -12.46 10.55
C LYS A 128 -31.94 -11.77 9.61
N GLY A 129 -31.90 -12.09 8.32
CA GLY A 129 -32.79 -11.44 7.36
C GLY A 129 -32.40 -11.67 5.91
N GLN A 130 -32.68 -10.69 5.06
CA GLN A 130 -32.46 -10.76 3.63
C GLN A 130 -32.02 -9.40 3.07
N ILE A 131 -31.09 -9.45 2.12
CA ILE A 131 -30.67 -8.32 1.29
C ILE A 131 -30.83 -8.76 -0.17
N SER A 132 -31.69 -8.08 -0.91
CA SER A 132 -31.90 -8.30 -2.34
C SER A 132 -31.14 -7.24 -3.13
N VAL A 133 -30.45 -7.66 -4.19
CA VAL A 133 -29.75 -6.78 -5.15
C VAL A 133 -30.15 -7.19 -6.56
N GLY A 134 -30.81 -6.28 -7.28
CA GLY A 134 -31.43 -6.61 -8.57
C GLY A 134 -32.48 -7.71 -8.41
N GLN A 135 -32.21 -8.87 -9.00
CA GLN A 135 -33.05 -10.08 -8.89
C GLN A 135 -32.49 -11.11 -7.87
N THR A 136 -31.30 -10.87 -7.31
CA THR A 136 -30.60 -11.82 -6.45
C THR A 136 -30.98 -11.60 -4.99
N ASN A 137 -31.47 -12.64 -4.32
CA ASN A 137 -31.80 -12.63 -2.90
C ASN A 137 -30.67 -13.27 -2.09
N ASN A 138 -30.08 -12.51 -1.15
CA ASN A 138 -29.04 -13.00 -0.25
C ASN A 138 -29.60 -13.10 1.17
N ASN A 139 -29.61 -14.31 1.74
CA ASN A 139 -30.04 -14.52 3.11
C ASN A 139 -28.89 -14.19 4.06
N VAL A 140 -29.14 -13.32 5.03
CA VAL A 140 -28.17 -12.94 6.06
C VAL A 140 -28.45 -13.77 7.31
N THR A 141 -27.42 -14.42 7.84
CA THR A 141 -27.47 -15.11 9.15
C THR A 141 -26.08 -15.03 9.73
N SER A 142 -25.88 -14.04 10.60
CA SER A 142 -24.72 -13.95 11.48
C SER A 142 -25.18 -14.08 12.93
N SER A 143 -24.48 -14.89 13.72
CA SER A 143 -24.86 -15.25 15.08
C SER A 143 -24.05 -14.56 16.18
N ASP A 144 -22.89 -14.01 15.86
CA ASP A 144 -21.98 -13.46 16.86
C ASP A 144 -21.22 -12.27 16.30
N ASN A 145 -21.66 -11.05 16.63
CA ASN A 145 -21.07 -9.81 16.15
C ASN A 145 -20.78 -8.90 17.34
N SER A 146 -19.53 -8.49 17.50
CA SER A 146 -19.11 -7.41 18.40
C SER A 146 -19.27 -6.06 17.69
N ASP A 147 -19.48 -5.00 18.47
CA ASP A 147 -19.45 -3.63 17.96
C ASP A 147 -18.27 -2.83 18.50
N GLN A 148 -17.87 -1.82 17.73
CA GLN A 148 -16.80 -0.88 18.04
C GLN A 148 -17.40 0.50 18.32
N SER A 149 -16.76 1.28 19.17
CA SER A 149 -17.06 2.70 19.34
C SER A 149 -16.63 3.51 18.11
N GLU A 150 -17.17 4.73 17.96
CA GLU A 150 -16.69 5.69 16.95
C GLU A 150 -15.18 5.89 17.02
N LYS A 151 -14.58 5.97 18.22
CA LYS A 151 -13.13 6.18 18.33
C LYS A 151 -12.34 4.97 17.81
N GLU A 152 -12.70 3.76 18.23
CA GLU A 152 -12.02 2.54 17.76
C GLU A 152 -12.17 2.37 16.24
N PHE A 153 -13.35 2.67 15.69
CA PHE A 153 -13.57 2.66 14.25
C PHE A 153 -12.65 3.65 13.52
N GLN A 154 -12.58 4.91 13.96
CA GLN A 154 -11.72 5.92 13.33
C GLN A 154 -10.21 5.64 13.51
N ASP A 155 -9.80 5.13 14.68
CA ASP A 155 -8.40 4.74 14.94
C ASP A 155 -7.95 3.56 14.04
N ASN A 156 -8.90 2.74 13.57
CA ASN A 156 -8.66 1.62 12.64
C ASN A 156 -8.70 2.03 11.15
N GLN A 157 -9.07 3.27 10.80
CA GLN A 157 -9.12 3.73 9.41
C GLN A 157 -7.75 4.24 8.94
N SER A 158 -6.94 3.36 8.34
CA SER A 158 -5.69 3.73 7.68
C SER A 158 -5.87 3.87 6.16
N THR A 159 -5.73 5.08 5.64
CA THR A 159 -5.48 5.33 4.21
C THR A 159 -4.22 6.16 4.06
N ASP A 160 -3.08 5.50 3.88
CA ASP A 160 -1.84 6.14 3.45
C ASP A 160 -1.51 5.69 2.02
N ASP A 161 -1.74 6.59 1.07
CA ASP A 161 -1.47 6.36 -0.34
C ASP A 161 0.03 6.46 -0.68
N ASN A 162 0.89 6.89 0.26
CA ASN A 162 2.34 7.05 0.09
C ASN A 162 2.76 7.74 -1.22
N ILE A 163 2.12 8.88 -1.52
CA ILE A 163 2.38 9.70 -2.72
C ILE A 163 3.17 10.95 -2.34
N ALA A 164 4.44 11.01 -2.74
CA ALA A 164 5.31 12.17 -2.61
C ALA A 164 5.20 13.08 -3.85
N PRO A 165 4.54 14.26 -3.81
CA PRO A 165 4.27 15.06 -5.02
C PRO A 165 5.49 15.85 -5.51
N ALA A 166 6.49 16.03 -4.64
CA ALA A 166 7.74 16.72 -4.90
C ALA A 166 8.80 16.24 -3.88
N PRO A 167 9.28 14.98 -3.98
CA PRO A 167 10.33 14.48 -3.10
C PRO A 167 11.62 15.30 -3.28
N LYS A 168 12.38 15.45 -2.20
CA LYS A 168 13.66 16.19 -2.19
C LYS A 168 14.71 15.53 -3.10
N ASP A 169 14.75 14.20 -3.07
CA ASP A 169 15.57 13.27 -3.84
C ASP A 169 14.89 11.89 -3.80
N PHE A 170 15.41 10.92 -4.55
CA PHE A 170 14.84 9.57 -4.67
C PHE A 170 15.40 8.57 -3.66
N THR A 171 15.67 9.00 -2.42
CA THR A 171 16.13 8.10 -1.34
C THR A 171 14.97 7.42 -0.58
N GLU A 172 13.78 8.02 -0.60
CA GLU A 172 12.56 7.51 0.08
C GLU A 172 11.49 6.97 -0.90
N VAL A 173 11.58 7.34 -2.18
CA VAL A 173 10.65 6.95 -3.26
C VAL A 173 11.42 6.72 -4.56
N SER A 174 10.92 5.85 -5.43
CA SER A 174 11.65 5.42 -6.63
C SER A 174 11.32 6.32 -7.85
N PRO A 175 12.31 6.71 -8.67
CA PRO A 175 12.16 7.71 -9.74
C PRO A 175 11.21 7.30 -10.87
N GLU A 176 11.05 6.00 -11.10
CA GLU A 176 10.19 5.39 -12.12
C GLU A 176 8.74 5.20 -11.65
N ALA A 177 8.51 5.10 -10.34
CA ALA A 177 7.23 4.71 -9.76
C ALA A 177 6.36 5.93 -9.45
N ILE A 178 5.25 6.05 -10.18
CA ILE A 178 4.28 7.16 -10.07
C ILE A 178 2.94 6.64 -9.57
N ALA A 179 2.38 7.34 -8.58
CA ALA A 179 1.02 7.12 -8.10
C ALA A 179 0.13 8.31 -8.45
N VAL A 180 -1.06 8.03 -8.99
CA VAL A 180 -2.08 9.03 -9.35
C VAL A 180 -3.35 8.76 -8.57
N LYS A 181 -3.61 9.58 -7.53
CA LYS A 181 -4.90 9.57 -6.84
C LYS A 181 -5.91 10.38 -7.64
N ILE A 182 -6.98 9.74 -8.08
CA ILE A 182 -7.98 10.30 -8.99
C ILE A 182 -9.39 9.91 -8.55
N LYS A 183 -10.35 10.81 -8.76
CA LYS A 183 -11.77 10.52 -8.51
C LYS A 183 -12.28 9.38 -9.40
N LEU A 184 -13.14 8.52 -8.85
CA LEU A 184 -13.66 7.34 -9.56
C LEU A 184 -14.34 7.68 -10.88
N GLU A 185 -15.10 8.79 -10.94
CA GLU A 185 -15.78 9.22 -12.17
C GLU A 185 -14.82 9.67 -13.28
N ALA A 186 -13.57 10.01 -12.96
CA ALA A 186 -12.54 10.44 -13.91
C ALA A 186 -11.51 9.34 -14.24
N ALA A 187 -11.40 8.30 -13.41
CA ALA A 187 -10.37 7.26 -13.52
C ALA A 187 -10.36 6.55 -14.89
N LEU A 188 -11.53 6.18 -15.42
CA LEU A 188 -11.64 5.48 -16.71
C LEU A 188 -11.12 6.35 -17.88
N ASP A 189 -11.49 7.63 -17.93
CA ASP A 189 -11.06 8.52 -19.00
C ASP A 189 -9.59 8.91 -18.86
N PHE A 190 -9.08 9.05 -17.64
CA PHE A 190 -7.65 9.19 -17.39
C PHE A 190 -6.85 8.00 -17.92
N VAL A 191 -7.20 6.76 -17.53
CA VAL A 191 -6.52 5.54 -17.99
C VAL A 191 -6.60 5.38 -19.51
N ARG A 192 -7.70 5.83 -20.15
CA ARG A 192 -7.79 5.89 -21.63
C ARG A 192 -6.74 6.84 -22.23
N THR A 193 -6.40 7.96 -21.58
CA THR A 193 -5.36 8.89 -22.07
C THR A 193 -3.93 8.38 -21.96
N LEU A 194 -3.68 7.35 -21.14
CA LEU A 194 -2.35 6.76 -20.96
C LEU A 194 -1.91 5.89 -22.16
N ARG A 195 -2.86 5.47 -23.01
CA ARG A 195 -2.60 4.65 -24.19
C ARG A 195 -1.62 5.37 -25.14
N GLY A 196 -0.48 4.73 -25.42
CA GLY A 196 0.56 5.31 -26.26
C GLY A 196 1.29 6.51 -25.65
N GLN A 197 1.28 6.68 -24.32
CA GLN A 197 2.14 7.64 -23.61
C GLN A 197 3.48 7.02 -23.17
N ASN A 198 3.75 5.76 -23.54
CA ASN A 198 4.85 4.93 -23.06
C ASN A 198 4.91 4.97 -21.52
N VAL A 199 3.91 4.35 -20.88
CA VAL A 199 3.81 4.16 -19.43
C VAL A 199 3.27 2.76 -19.18
N GLU A 200 3.81 2.07 -18.19
CA GLU A 200 3.27 0.81 -17.70
C GLU A 200 2.21 1.10 -16.64
N VAL A 201 1.05 0.44 -16.71
CA VAL A 201 -0.04 0.58 -15.74
C VAL A 201 -0.15 -0.71 -14.94
N ALA A 202 0.01 -0.64 -13.62
CA ALA A 202 -0.08 -1.80 -12.75
C ALA A 202 -1.52 -2.34 -12.74
N LEU A 203 -1.74 -3.54 -13.29
CA LEU A 203 -3.08 -4.10 -13.52
C LEU A 203 -3.91 -4.20 -12.23
N ASN A 204 -3.29 -4.55 -11.11
CA ASN A 204 -3.93 -4.61 -9.80
C ASN A 204 -4.47 -3.24 -9.34
N SER A 205 -3.82 -2.13 -9.72
CA SER A 205 -4.28 -0.77 -9.39
C SER A 205 -5.53 -0.32 -10.17
N LEU A 206 -5.92 -1.05 -11.23
CA LEU A 206 -7.17 -0.80 -11.96
C LEU A 206 -8.40 -1.35 -11.24
N THR A 207 -8.24 -2.35 -10.36
CA THR A 207 -9.32 -2.90 -9.55
C THR A 207 -9.71 -1.92 -8.45
N VAL A 208 -10.98 -1.51 -8.42
CA VAL A 208 -11.49 -0.59 -7.38
C VAL A 208 -11.70 -1.36 -6.07
N SER A 209 -10.96 -1.00 -5.02
CA SER A 209 -11.15 -1.55 -3.67
C SER A 209 -12.42 -1.02 -3.00
N CYS A 210 -12.85 -1.66 -1.92
CA CYS A 210 -13.98 -1.18 -1.13
C CYS A 210 -13.72 0.19 -0.49
N ASP A 211 -12.48 0.44 -0.07
CA ASP A 211 -12.07 1.73 0.50
C ASP A 211 -12.01 2.83 -0.57
N ALA A 212 -11.57 2.50 -1.79
CA ALA A 212 -11.65 3.43 -2.92
C ALA A 212 -13.12 3.76 -3.27
N LEU A 213 -14.02 2.77 -3.29
CA LEU A 213 -15.47 2.97 -3.47
C LEU A 213 -16.08 3.84 -2.36
N ARG A 214 -15.56 3.77 -1.13
CA ARG A 214 -15.98 4.60 0.01
C ARG A 214 -15.44 6.03 -0.06
N ALA A 215 -14.16 6.19 -0.37
CA ALA A 215 -13.49 7.48 -0.51
C ALA A 215 -13.99 8.28 -1.73
N GLY A 216 -14.46 7.60 -2.77
CA GLY A 216 -14.77 8.23 -4.07
C GLY A 216 -13.52 8.49 -4.93
N GLU A 217 -12.37 7.96 -4.51
CA GLU A 217 -11.05 8.19 -5.08
C GLU A 217 -10.29 6.86 -5.15
N GLN A 218 -9.48 6.67 -6.20
CA GLN A 218 -8.65 5.49 -6.42
C GLN A 218 -7.22 5.92 -6.78
N VAL A 219 -6.24 5.12 -6.36
CA VAL A 219 -4.84 5.30 -6.76
C VAL A 219 -4.55 4.40 -7.95
N ILE A 220 -4.14 4.99 -9.07
CA ILE A 220 -3.60 4.28 -10.22
C ILE A 220 -2.08 4.29 -10.11
N SER A 221 -1.47 3.11 -10.08
CA SER A 221 -0.02 2.93 -9.96
C SER A 221 0.60 2.69 -11.33
N LEU A 222 1.68 3.42 -11.61
CA LEU A 222 2.31 3.51 -12.92
C LEU A 222 3.83 3.33 -12.78
N ALA A 223 4.46 2.71 -13.78
CA ALA A 223 5.89 2.84 -13.99
C ALA A 223 6.16 3.64 -15.29
N ILE A 224 7.13 4.55 -15.24
CA ILE A 224 7.51 5.41 -16.36
C ILE A 224 9.02 5.64 -16.35
N ASP A 225 9.60 5.74 -17.54
CA ASP A 225 10.91 6.33 -17.80
C ASP A 225 11.22 7.56 -16.92
N PRO A 226 12.22 7.49 -16.02
CA PRO A 226 12.62 8.60 -15.15
C PRO A 226 12.94 9.92 -15.85
N GLU A 227 13.44 9.89 -17.10
CA GLU A 227 13.70 11.13 -17.85
C GLU A 227 12.41 11.87 -18.23
N ARG A 228 11.27 11.16 -18.26
CA ARG A 228 9.94 11.70 -18.59
C ARG A 228 9.04 11.89 -17.37
N ALA A 229 9.32 11.20 -16.26
CA ALA A 229 8.51 11.19 -15.04
C ALA A 229 8.10 12.59 -14.54
N ALA A 230 9.04 13.52 -14.41
CA ALA A 230 8.74 14.87 -13.88
C ALA A 230 7.78 15.68 -14.79
N ALA A 231 7.93 15.56 -16.12
CA ALA A 231 7.03 16.19 -17.07
C ALA A 231 5.65 15.52 -17.10
N PHE A 232 5.60 14.19 -16.94
CA PHE A 232 4.35 13.43 -16.79
C PHE A 232 3.59 13.86 -15.53
N VAL A 233 4.24 13.90 -14.37
CA VAL A 233 3.63 14.36 -13.10
C VAL A 233 3.08 15.78 -13.24
N ALA A 234 3.84 16.71 -13.82
CA ALA A 234 3.39 18.09 -14.04
C ALA A 234 2.15 18.17 -14.95
N LYS A 235 2.10 17.38 -16.03
CA LYS A 235 0.93 17.28 -16.92
C LYS A 235 -0.27 16.68 -16.18
N THR A 236 -0.09 15.50 -15.56
CA THR A 236 -1.15 14.76 -14.86
C THR A 236 -1.76 15.54 -13.71
N LYS A 237 -0.97 16.38 -13.00
CA LYS A 237 -1.47 17.27 -11.94
C LYS A 237 -2.54 18.27 -12.40
N THR A 238 -2.61 18.55 -13.70
CA THR A 238 -3.63 19.44 -14.31
C THR A 238 -4.84 18.69 -14.86
N TYR A 239 -4.84 17.36 -14.83
CA TYR A 239 -5.92 16.55 -15.41
C TYR A 239 -7.20 16.61 -14.55
N PRO A 240 -8.38 16.86 -15.13
CA PRO A 240 -9.64 16.94 -14.38
C PRO A 240 -9.92 15.68 -13.54
N GLY A 241 -10.17 15.87 -12.25
CA GLY A 241 -10.46 14.78 -11.31
C GLY A 241 -9.22 14.18 -10.63
N VAL A 242 -7.99 14.52 -11.04
CA VAL A 242 -6.79 14.17 -10.25
C VAL A 242 -6.81 14.95 -8.94
N VAL A 243 -6.61 14.24 -7.84
CA VAL A 243 -6.62 14.74 -6.46
C VAL A 243 -5.18 14.90 -5.96
N ASN A 244 -4.33 13.92 -6.23
CA ASN A 244 -2.90 13.98 -5.97
C ASN A 244 -2.13 13.18 -7.03
N VAL A 245 -0.89 13.56 -7.30
CA VAL A 245 0.03 12.80 -8.17
C VAL A 245 1.47 13.06 -7.73
N GLY A 246 2.28 12.01 -7.74
CA GLY A 246 3.66 12.06 -7.31
C GLY A 246 4.37 10.73 -7.44
N TRP A 247 5.55 10.65 -6.85
CA TRP A 247 6.36 9.45 -6.77
C TRP A 247 5.94 8.59 -5.56
N THR A 248 6.22 7.30 -5.64
CA THR A 248 5.96 6.33 -4.56
C THR A 248 7.09 5.29 -4.50
N THR A 249 7.00 4.32 -3.59
CA THR A 249 7.95 3.20 -3.52
C THR A 249 7.81 2.29 -4.75
N GLY A 250 8.92 2.03 -5.45
CA GLY A 250 8.99 1.23 -6.67
C GLY A 250 9.95 0.05 -6.57
N ALA A 251 10.63 -0.25 -7.68
CA ALA A 251 11.55 -1.38 -7.78
C ALA A 251 12.99 -1.06 -7.35
N ILE A 252 13.31 0.23 -7.17
CA ILE A 252 14.66 0.69 -6.84
C ILE A 252 14.88 0.70 -5.32
N ASP A 253 15.82 -0.14 -4.87
CA ASP A 253 16.41 -0.11 -3.53
C ASP A 253 17.69 0.74 -3.50
N MET A 254 18.03 1.33 -2.35
CA MET A 254 19.22 2.19 -2.23
C MET A 254 20.54 1.40 -2.10
N ASP A 255 20.52 0.20 -1.51
CA ASP A 255 21.73 -0.59 -1.26
C ASP A 255 22.44 -1.05 -2.56
N ARG A 256 21.66 -1.23 -3.62
CA ARG A 256 22.11 -1.55 -4.98
C ARG A 256 22.16 -0.34 -5.92
N THR A 257 21.99 0.88 -5.38
CA THR A 257 22.07 2.12 -6.15
C THR A 257 23.40 2.84 -5.93
N VAL A 258 23.95 3.41 -7.02
CA VAL A 258 25.14 4.27 -6.98
C VAL A 258 24.81 5.67 -7.50
N ARG A 259 25.50 6.71 -7.01
CA ARG A 259 25.26 8.12 -7.39
C ARG A 259 26.51 8.81 -7.92
N PHE A 260 26.44 9.43 -9.09
CA PHE A 260 27.60 10.01 -9.78
C PHE A 260 27.28 11.34 -10.47
N ALA A 261 28.31 12.05 -10.93
CA ALA A 261 28.16 13.30 -11.67
C ALA A 261 27.58 13.05 -13.08
N ALA A 262 26.57 13.82 -13.47
CA ALA A 262 25.84 13.64 -14.72
C ALA A 262 26.63 14.07 -15.97
N THR A 263 27.61 14.97 -15.83
CA THR A 263 28.28 15.66 -16.95
C THR A 263 28.88 14.70 -17.99
N ASP A 264 29.53 13.62 -17.54
CA ASP A 264 30.15 12.64 -18.43
C ASP A 264 29.14 11.65 -19.05
N TRP A 265 27.88 11.66 -18.63
CA TRP A 265 26.88 10.64 -18.96
C TRP A 265 25.65 11.19 -19.68
N ARG A 266 25.68 12.47 -20.07
CA ARG A 266 24.64 13.11 -20.89
C ARG A 266 25.11 13.37 -22.32
N ASP A 267 24.14 13.50 -23.22
CA ASP A 267 24.31 14.12 -24.53
C ASP A 267 23.30 15.28 -24.64
N GLY A 268 23.80 16.50 -24.53
CA GLY A 268 22.97 17.67 -24.20
C GLY A 268 22.23 17.51 -22.87
N ASP A 269 20.91 17.68 -22.89
CA ASP A 269 20.07 17.54 -21.70
C ASP A 269 19.71 16.07 -21.36
N LYS A 270 19.84 15.15 -22.32
CA LYS A 270 19.41 13.74 -22.17
C LYS A 270 20.51 12.85 -21.62
N ILE A 271 20.13 11.76 -20.96
CA ILE A 271 21.06 10.70 -20.56
C ILE A 271 21.52 9.93 -21.82
N ASN A 272 22.83 9.72 -21.95
CA ASN A 272 23.38 8.92 -23.05
C ASN A 272 23.25 7.42 -22.71
N ARG A 273 22.08 6.87 -23.02
CA ARG A 273 21.69 5.48 -22.71
C ARG A 273 22.67 4.44 -23.27
N ASP A 274 23.15 4.60 -24.50
CA ASP A 274 24.09 3.66 -25.12
C ASP A 274 25.45 3.64 -24.40
N LYS A 275 25.95 4.82 -23.99
CA LYS A 275 27.18 4.93 -23.20
C LYS A 275 27.03 4.26 -21.83
N VAL A 276 25.90 4.49 -21.16
CA VAL A 276 25.57 3.87 -19.86
C VAL A 276 25.48 2.35 -19.99
N ALA A 277 24.71 1.85 -20.96
CA ALA A 277 24.53 0.43 -21.19
C ALA A 277 25.86 -0.27 -21.54
N THR A 278 26.69 0.36 -22.39
CA THR A 278 28.01 -0.17 -22.76
C THR A 278 28.95 -0.23 -21.56
N ALA A 279 29.05 0.84 -20.76
CA ALA A 279 29.90 0.86 -19.57
C ALA A 279 29.43 -0.17 -18.53
N LEU A 280 28.12 -0.23 -18.26
CA LEU A 280 27.53 -1.18 -17.32
C LEU A 280 27.72 -2.64 -17.78
N ALA A 281 27.48 -2.94 -19.05
CA ALA A 281 27.72 -4.27 -19.60
C ALA A 281 29.20 -4.68 -19.49
N ASN A 282 30.14 -3.78 -19.76
CA ASN A 282 31.57 -4.07 -19.68
C ASN A 282 32.05 -4.34 -18.24
N VAL A 283 31.55 -3.59 -17.24
CA VAL A 283 31.93 -3.85 -15.83
C VAL A 283 31.28 -5.13 -15.30
N LEU A 284 29.99 -5.34 -15.58
CA LEU A 284 29.27 -6.54 -15.13
C LEU A 284 29.77 -7.83 -15.79
N ALA A 285 30.15 -7.79 -17.07
CA ALA A 285 30.77 -8.92 -17.77
C ALA A 285 32.02 -9.43 -17.04
N ARG A 286 32.90 -8.51 -16.61
CA ARG A 286 34.11 -8.83 -15.85
C ARG A 286 33.77 -9.39 -14.47
N THR A 287 32.85 -8.76 -13.75
CA THR A 287 32.48 -9.15 -12.38
C THR A 287 31.75 -10.51 -12.32
N MET A 288 30.91 -10.81 -13.31
CA MET A 288 30.13 -12.06 -13.35
C MET A 288 30.83 -13.19 -14.14
N SER A 289 32.05 -12.97 -14.63
CA SER A 289 32.80 -13.88 -15.52
C SER A 289 31.99 -14.31 -16.76
N GLY A 290 31.20 -13.40 -17.32
CA GLY A 290 30.28 -13.66 -18.43
C GLY A 290 30.61 -12.86 -19.68
N LYS A 291 30.22 -13.39 -20.85
CA LYS A 291 30.28 -12.66 -22.12
C LYS A 291 28.96 -11.93 -22.34
N PRO A 292 28.95 -10.62 -22.66
CA PRO A 292 27.74 -9.93 -23.10
C PRO A 292 27.10 -10.65 -24.29
N ALA A 293 25.79 -10.85 -24.22
CA ALA A 293 25.01 -11.55 -25.26
C ALA A 293 23.92 -10.64 -25.86
N ALA A 294 23.26 -9.83 -25.03
CA ALA A 294 22.25 -8.86 -25.47
C ALA A 294 22.12 -7.67 -24.51
N SER A 295 21.60 -6.56 -25.03
CA SER A 295 21.19 -5.37 -24.27
C SER A 295 19.97 -4.74 -24.91
N SER A 296 18.96 -4.39 -24.14
CA SER A 296 17.74 -3.73 -24.63
C SER A 296 17.20 -2.74 -23.61
N TRP A 297 16.72 -1.58 -24.08
CA TRP A 297 15.95 -0.64 -23.27
C TRP A 297 14.46 -0.88 -23.45
N ASP A 298 13.72 -0.73 -22.36
CA ASP A 298 12.27 -0.67 -22.30
C ASP A 298 11.83 0.80 -22.42
N ASP A 299 11.04 1.14 -23.44
CA ASP A 299 10.69 2.54 -23.77
C ASP A 299 9.60 3.10 -22.84
N GLU A 300 8.77 2.22 -22.27
CA GLU A 300 7.75 2.54 -21.27
C GLU A 300 8.37 2.98 -19.94
N THR A 301 9.23 2.13 -19.36
CA THR A 301 9.77 2.26 -18.00
C THR A 301 11.19 2.82 -17.94
N GLY A 302 11.89 2.92 -19.07
CA GLY A 302 13.30 3.33 -19.10
C GLY A 302 14.26 2.28 -18.49
N LYS A 303 13.80 1.04 -18.31
CA LYS A 303 14.59 -0.06 -17.74
C LYS A 303 15.54 -0.65 -18.79
N LEU A 304 16.81 -0.77 -18.44
CA LEU A 304 17.81 -1.49 -19.22
C LEU A 304 17.82 -2.96 -18.79
N LYS A 305 17.66 -3.88 -19.74
CA LYS A 305 17.95 -5.31 -19.57
C LYS A 305 19.28 -5.65 -20.23
N LEU A 306 20.17 -6.31 -19.48
CA LEU A 306 21.44 -6.85 -19.94
C LEU A 306 21.43 -8.37 -19.78
N THR A 307 21.90 -9.09 -20.81
CA THR A 307 22.01 -10.55 -20.80
C THR A 307 23.46 -10.97 -21.07
N PHE A 308 23.97 -11.89 -20.26
CA PHE A 308 25.32 -12.45 -20.36
C PHE A 308 25.26 -13.98 -20.43
N LYS A 309 26.27 -14.60 -21.03
CA LYS A 309 26.43 -16.06 -21.07
C LYS A 309 27.77 -16.49 -20.49
N ARG A 310 27.76 -17.56 -19.69
CA ARG A 310 28.96 -18.20 -19.12
C ARG A 310 28.78 -19.72 -19.00
N PRO A 311 29.86 -20.52 -18.98
CA PRO A 311 29.75 -21.96 -18.69
C PRO A 311 29.25 -22.20 -17.27
N SER A 312 28.31 -23.11 -17.09
CA SER A 312 27.81 -23.46 -15.76
C SER A 312 28.85 -24.20 -14.94
N GLN A 313 28.94 -23.88 -13.66
CA GLN A 313 29.87 -24.52 -12.72
C GLN A 313 29.24 -25.72 -11.98
N VAL A 314 27.93 -25.97 -12.15
CA VAL A 314 27.22 -27.03 -11.43
C VAL A 314 27.70 -28.43 -11.85
N LEU A 315 27.81 -28.68 -13.15
CA LEU A 315 28.37 -29.90 -13.74
C LEU A 315 29.18 -29.55 -15.00
N PRO A 316 30.44 -29.10 -14.86
CA PRO A 316 31.23 -28.57 -15.99
C PRO A 316 31.41 -29.56 -17.14
N ALA A 317 31.41 -30.87 -16.86
CA ALA A 317 31.53 -31.94 -17.86
C ALA A 317 30.31 -32.10 -18.78
N LEU A 318 29.18 -31.44 -18.48
CA LEU A 318 28.01 -31.37 -19.36
C LEU A 318 28.01 -30.14 -20.28
N GLU A 319 29.02 -29.26 -20.18
CA GLU A 319 29.17 -28.06 -21.02
C GLU A 319 27.90 -27.17 -21.07
N LEU A 320 27.14 -27.15 -19.97
CA LEU A 320 25.90 -26.37 -19.86
C LEU A 320 26.20 -24.87 -19.86
N THR A 321 25.26 -24.07 -20.38
CA THR A 321 25.36 -22.60 -20.41
C THR A 321 24.43 -21.98 -19.38
N GLU A 322 24.99 -21.13 -18.53
CA GLU A 322 24.24 -20.19 -17.70
C GLU A 322 23.95 -18.91 -18.50
N THR A 323 22.68 -18.53 -18.57
CA THR A 323 22.23 -17.22 -19.03
C THR A 323 21.94 -16.37 -17.81
N VAL A 324 22.70 -15.27 -17.66
CA VAL A 324 22.58 -14.33 -16.54
C VAL A 324 21.87 -13.07 -17.04
N GLU A 325 20.79 -12.67 -16.40
CA GLU A 325 20.10 -11.41 -16.70
C GLU A 325 20.25 -10.41 -15.55
N VAL A 326 20.55 -9.15 -15.87
CA VAL A 326 20.62 -8.05 -14.93
C VAL A 326 19.78 -6.90 -15.47
N ASN A 327 18.92 -6.34 -14.63
CA ASN A 327 18.17 -5.13 -14.95
C ASN A 327 18.83 -3.91 -14.30
N ALA A 328 18.67 -2.75 -14.91
CA ALA A 328 19.14 -1.49 -14.36
C ALA A 328 18.21 -0.34 -14.72
N ILE A 329 18.19 0.69 -13.89
CA ILE A 329 17.46 1.93 -14.15
C ILE A 329 18.42 3.09 -13.85
N ILE A 330 18.53 4.02 -14.79
CA ILE A 330 19.28 5.26 -14.61
C ILE A 330 18.32 6.44 -14.54
N ALA A 331 18.51 7.33 -13.57
CA ALA A 331 17.64 8.46 -13.32
C ALA A 331 18.42 9.70 -12.87
N PRO A 332 17.86 10.91 -13.04
CA PRO A 332 18.13 12.05 -12.16
C PRO A 332 18.10 11.63 -10.67
N ASP A 333 18.96 12.19 -9.81
CA ASP A 333 18.93 11.88 -8.37
C ASP A 333 17.73 12.50 -7.61
N LYS A 334 16.97 13.38 -8.27
CA LYS A 334 15.78 14.07 -7.77
C LYS A 334 14.90 14.55 -8.94
N PRO A 335 13.63 14.93 -8.70
CA PRO A 335 12.77 15.49 -9.75
C PRO A 335 13.36 16.75 -10.41
N GLY A 336 13.28 16.82 -11.75
CA GLY A 336 13.73 17.97 -12.54
C GLY A 336 15.24 17.97 -12.84
N THR A 337 15.81 19.17 -13.01
CA THR A 337 17.22 19.33 -13.43
C THR A 337 18.18 19.10 -12.26
N THR A 338 19.23 18.31 -12.51
CA THR A 338 20.26 17.98 -11.51
C THR A 338 21.60 17.67 -12.18
N ASP A 339 22.69 17.95 -11.47
CA ASP A 339 24.07 17.64 -11.86
C ASP A 339 24.48 16.20 -11.49
N LYS A 340 23.57 15.41 -10.90
CA LYS A 340 23.82 14.03 -10.46
C LYS A 340 22.84 13.04 -11.10
N LEU A 341 23.31 11.82 -11.31
CA LEU A 341 22.51 10.68 -11.69
C LEU A 341 22.61 9.60 -10.62
N ILE A 342 21.55 8.80 -10.49
CA ILE A 342 21.56 7.53 -9.80
C ILE A 342 21.44 6.38 -10.81
N LEU A 343 22.11 5.27 -10.54
CA LEU A 343 22.02 4.02 -11.29
C LEU A 343 21.75 2.89 -10.31
N TRP A 344 20.56 2.30 -10.40
CA TRP A 344 20.19 1.07 -9.72
C TRP A 344 20.55 -0.14 -10.58
N VAL A 345 21.01 -1.21 -9.97
CA VAL A 345 21.36 -2.48 -10.63
C VAL A 345 20.74 -3.64 -9.87
N SER A 346 19.85 -4.42 -10.50
CA SER A 346 19.17 -5.54 -9.85
C SER A 346 20.14 -6.60 -9.35
N THR A 347 19.66 -7.51 -8.50
CA THR A 347 20.30 -8.82 -8.34
C THR A 347 20.25 -9.58 -9.68
N PRO A 348 21.26 -10.40 -9.99
CA PRO A 348 21.28 -11.18 -11.23
C PRO A 348 20.31 -12.37 -11.13
N SER A 349 19.44 -12.54 -12.12
CA SER A 349 18.76 -13.83 -12.32
C SER A 349 19.64 -14.74 -13.19
N VAL A 350 19.61 -16.05 -12.94
CA VAL A 350 20.40 -17.03 -13.71
C VAL A 350 19.56 -18.25 -14.00
N THR A 351 19.45 -18.60 -15.28
CA THR A 351 18.84 -19.84 -15.79
C THR A 351 19.92 -20.70 -16.46
N THR A 352 19.76 -22.02 -16.46
CA THR A 352 20.74 -22.95 -17.04
C THR A 352 20.14 -23.78 -18.15
N ALA A 353 20.82 -23.88 -19.29
CA ALA A 353 20.36 -24.62 -20.46
C ALA A 353 21.47 -25.46 -21.10
N ASP A 354 21.08 -26.59 -21.70
CA ASP A 354 21.93 -27.33 -22.63
C ASP A 354 21.85 -26.68 -24.03
N GLU A 355 22.86 -25.88 -24.35
CA GLU A 355 22.94 -25.18 -25.63
C GLU A 355 23.68 -25.98 -26.72
N ASN A 356 24.20 -27.18 -26.40
CA ASN A 356 25.05 -27.96 -27.29
C ASN A 356 24.37 -28.44 -28.58
N SER A 357 25.16 -28.78 -29.59
CA SER A 357 24.64 -29.35 -30.84
C SER A 357 24.27 -30.83 -30.67
N GLY A 358 23.02 -31.20 -30.94
CA GLY A 358 22.56 -32.59 -30.95
C GLY A 358 21.35 -32.84 -30.05
N ALA A 359 21.31 -34.01 -29.41
CA ALA A 359 20.31 -34.32 -28.38
C ALA A 359 20.65 -33.57 -27.09
N LYS A 360 19.67 -32.90 -26.50
CA LYS A 360 19.84 -31.98 -25.38
C LYS A 360 19.19 -32.49 -24.10
N LEU A 361 19.79 -32.17 -22.95
CA LEU A 361 19.14 -32.29 -21.65
C LEU A 361 18.06 -31.20 -21.50
N ALA A 362 16.82 -31.63 -21.25
CA ALA A 362 15.77 -30.74 -20.78
C ALA A 362 15.96 -30.51 -19.28
N LEU A 363 16.38 -29.30 -18.91
CA LEU A 363 16.52 -28.89 -17.52
C LEU A 363 15.24 -28.18 -17.08
N ALA A 364 14.69 -28.60 -15.94
CA ALA A 364 13.66 -27.84 -15.26
C ALA A 364 14.35 -26.98 -14.19
N ASP A 365 14.39 -25.66 -14.39
CA ASP A 365 14.64 -24.75 -13.28
C ASP A 365 13.50 -24.96 -12.27
N SER A 366 13.81 -25.52 -11.11
CA SER A 366 12.88 -25.50 -9.98
C SER A 366 12.56 -24.04 -9.67
N PRO A 367 11.29 -23.64 -9.52
CA PRO A 367 11.01 -22.33 -8.94
C PRO A 367 11.74 -22.28 -7.59
N THR A 368 12.39 -21.16 -7.31
CA THR A 368 13.02 -20.91 -6.01
C THR A 368 11.91 -20.87 -4.97
N ALA A 369 11.62 -22.04 -4.40
CA ALA A 369 10.89 -22.14 -3.16
C ALA A 369 11.76 -21.49 -2.08
N ASP A 370 11.09 -20.73 -1.22
CA ASP A 370 11.61 -20.01 -0.06
C ASP A 370 12.38 -18.70 -0.37
N GLU A 371 11.85 -17.62 0.22
CA GLU A 371 12.50 -16.30 0.33
C GLU A 371 13.75 -16.33 1.24
N GLU A 372 14.10 -17.52 1.78
CA GLU A 372 15.30 -17.80 2.57
C GLU A 372 16.47 -18.35 1.72
N SER A 373 16.37 -18.41 0.39
CA SER A 373 17.54 -18.72 -0.43
C SER A 373 18.60 -17.62 -0.31
N ASP A 374 19.84 -18.01 0.06
CA ASP A 374 20.98 -17.09 0.14
C ASP A 374 21.05 -16.23 -1.15
N PRO A 375 21.09 -14.88 -1.04
CA PRO A 375 21.23 -14.02 -2.21
C PRO A 375 22.44 -14.48 -3.04
N ARG A 376 22.18 -14.92 -4.27
CA ARG A 376 23.25 -15.37 -5.18
C ARG A 376 24.31 -14.28 -5.28
N ASP A 377 25.54 -14.61 -4.88
CA ASP A 377 26.66 -13.67 -4.81
C ASP A 377 26.78 -12.90 -6.14
N ASP A 378 26.70 -11.57 -6.05
CA ASP A 378 26.85 -10.69 -7.20
C ASP A 378 28.32 -10.37 -7.52
N ASN A 379 29.25 -11.04 -6.83
CA ASN A 379 30.70 -10.88 -6.90
C ASN A 379 31.16 -9.44 -6.62
N GLY A 380 30.37 -8.65 -5.87
CA GLY A 380 30.62 -7.24 -5.62
C GLY A 380 30.26 -6.34 -6.80
N ALA A 381 29.26 -6.71 -7.62
CA ALA A 381 28.83 -5.95 -8.80
C ALA A 381 28.62 -4.46 -8.50
N VAL A 382 27.88 -4.13 -7.44
CA VAL A 382 27.59 -2.72 -7.06
C VAL A 382 28.88 -1.95 -6.74
N ALA A 383 29.88 -2.59 -6.12
CA ALA A 383 31.17 -1.97 -5.83
C ALA A 383 32.02 -1.75 -7.10
N ALA A 384 32.00 -2.72 -8.02
CA ALA A 384 32.69 -2.60 -9.31
C ALA A 384 32.05 -1.50 -10.19
N VAL A 385 30.72 -1.42 -10.23
CA VAL A 385 29.96 -0.36 -10.89
C VAL A 385 30.29 1.00 -10.27
N ALA A 386 30.32 1.11 -8.94
CA ALA A 386 30.70 2.36 -8.27
C ALA A 386 32.12 2.84 -8.66
N ALA A 387 33.08 1.92 -8.75
CA ALA A 387 34.45 2.24 -9.17
C ALA A 387 34.53 2.71 -10.64
N GLU A 388 33.87 2.00 -11.56
CA GLU A 388 33.84 2.36 -13.01
C GLU A 388 33.16 3.72 -13.24
N PHE A 389 32.04 3.98 -12.57
CA PHE A 389 31.27 5.21 -12.71
C PHE A 389 31.81 6.39 -11.86
N LYS A 390 32.85 6.17 -11.04
CA LYS A 390 33.37 7.12 -10.03
C LYS A 390 32.25 7.62 -9.10
N ALA A 391 31.39 6.69 -8.69
CA ALA A 391 30.15 6.96 -7.99
C ALA A 391 30.30 6.79 -6.47
N GLN A 392 29.46 7.51 -5.75
CA GLN A 392 29.15 7.28 -4.35
C GLN A 392 28.27 6.04 -4.19
N ARG A 393 28.37 5.37 -3.05
CA ARG A 393 27.45 4.29 -2.65
C ARG A 393 26.52 4.76 -1.55
N TRP A 394 25.39 4.08 -1.37
CA TRP A 394 24.55 4.28 -0.19
C TRP A 394 25.23 3.71 1.07
N ASP A 395 25.13 4.46 2.16
CA ASP A 395 25.50 4.06 3.52
C ASP A 395 24.20 3.96 4.32
N ALA A 396 23.65 2.75 4.43
CA ALA A 396 22.36 2.50 5.07
C ALA A 396 22.35 2.89 6.55
N ASP A 397 23.43 2.58 7.28
CA ASP A 397 23.60 2.90 8.71
C ASP A 397 23.47 4.40 9.00
N ASN A 398 23.92 5.25 8.07
CA ASN A 398 23.88 6.71 8.20
C ASN A 398 22.89 7.39 7.25
N SER A 399 22.12 6.61 6.48
CA SER A 399 21.18 7.04 5.44
C SER A 399 21.70 8.17 4.54
N ASN A 400 22.89 7.97 3.95
CA ASN A 400 23.52 8.99 3.09
C ASN A 400 24.40 8.42 1.96
N TRP A 401 24.85 9.31 1.07
CA TRP A 401 25.77 8.98 -0.03
C TRP A 401 27.23 9.15 0.39
N LYS A 402 28.02 8.09 0.19
CA LYS A 402 29.43 7.97 0.55
C LYS A 402 30.29 7.89 -0.70
#